data_AF-A0A212QQS2-F1
#
_entry.id   AF-A0A212QQS2-F1
#
_cell.length_a   1.000
_cell.length_b   1.000
_cell.length_c   1.000
_cell.angle_alpha   90.00
_cell.angle_beta   90.00
_cell.angle_gamma   90.00
#
_symmetry.space_group_name_H-M   'P 1'
#
loop_
_entity.id
_entity.type
_entity.pdbx_description
1 polymer ?
#
loop_
_entity_poly.entity_id
_entity_poly.type
_entity_poly.pdbx_seq_one_letter_code
_entity_poly.pdbx_strand_id
1 'polypeptide(L)'
;MKRWKIVGALVLLVLLIGMVGVGIGIARMAMGWTLPTFDGAGPVPSAPGPGRWPGGRTGPWSGMGWGAIPGTPLSDEEAVRIARDVIAAYGNPDLELAEVMAFDNHFYAQARERSTGRYAFEFLIDRFTGAAHPEPGPNMMWNARYGMMRNHGMMGSGWGVSGEMRLSPEEARRIAQAYLDSAMPGATVDEEADPFYGYYTLHILRDGRIVGMLSVHGSTGQVWVHTWHGSFLRMVYGHEGEHGSFGGDGAALAFLSIISL
;
A
#
# COMPACT_ATOMS: atom_id res chain seq x y z
N MET A 1 -20.95 -19.76 -50.62
CA MET A 1 -21.99 -19.48 -49.58
C MET A 1 -22.30 -17.99 -49.59
N LYS A 2 -23.57 -17.60 -49.75
CA LYS A 2 -23.97 -16.21 -50.05
C LYS A 2 -23.68 -15.30 -48.85
N ARG A 3 -22.94 -14.21 -49.07
CA ARG A 3 -22.45 -13.21 -48.09
C ARG A 3 -23.50 -12.72 -47.09
N TRP A 4 -24.77 -12.81 -47.45
CA TRP A 4 -25.93 -12.38 -46.66
C TRP A 4 -26.20 -13.30 -45.46
N LYS A 5 -25.77 -14.57 -45.53
CA LYS A 5 -25.87 -15.52 -44.40
C LYS A 5 -24.87 -15.19 -43.26
N ILE A 6 -23.73 -14.59 -43.58
CA ILE A 6 -22.69 -14.23 -42.60
C ILE A 6 -23.10 -12.97 -41.82
N VAL A 7 -23.63 -11.97 -42.53
CA VAL A 7 -24.17 -10.75 -41.92
C VAL A 7 -25.35 -11.07 -41.00
N GLY A 8 -26.24 -11.98 -41.43
CA GLY A 8 -27.34 -12.46 -40.59
C GLY A 8 -26.87 -13.13 -39.30
N ALA A 9 -25.80 -13.92 -39.34
CA ALA A 9 -25.26 -14.61 -38.16
C ALA A 9 -24.62 -13.63 -37.15
N LEU A 10 -23.93 -12.59 -37.62
CA LEU A 10 -23.29 -11.57 -36.77
C LEU A 10 -24.30 -10.69 -36.04
N VAL A 11 -25.38 -10.29 -36.72
CA VAL A 11 -26.47 -9.52 -36.08
C VAL A 11 -27.17 -10.36 -35.01
N LEU A 12 -27.38 -11.66 -35.26
CA LEU A 12 -27.97 -12.56 -34.27
C LEU A 12 -27.09 -12.71 -33.02
N LEU A 13 -25.76 -12.77 -33.19
CA LEU A 13 -24.81 -12.91 -32.08
C LEU A 13 -24.77 -11.66 -31.18
N VAL A 14 -24.79 -10.46 -31.76
CA VAL A 14 -24.83 -9.21 -31.00
C VAL A 14 -26.13 -9.06 -30.22
N LEU A 15 -27.26 -9.46 -30.82
CA LEU A 15 -28.56 -9.49 -30.15
C LEU A 15 -28.59 -10.52 -29.00
N LEU A 16 -27.95 -11.68 -29.17
CA LEU A 16 -27.82 -12.69 -28.11
C LEU A 16 -26.97 -12.19 -26.93
N ILE A 17 -25.84 -11.52 -27.20
CA ILE A 17 -24.98 -10.95 -26.14
C ILE A 17 -25.72 -9.82 -25.39
N GLY A 18 -26.45 -8.98 -26.12
CA GLY A 18 -27.31 -7.95 -25.53
C GLY A 18 -28.43 -8.53 -24.65
N MET A 19 -29.05 -9.64 -25.08
CA MET A 19 -30.09 -10.32 -24.29
C MET A 19 -29.54 -11.05 -23.06
N VAL A 20 -28.30 -11.56 -23.07
CA VAL A 20 -27.66 -12.10 -21.86
C VAL A 20 -27.37 -10.98 -20.86
N GLY A 21 -26.91 -9.81 -21.31
CA GLY A 21 -26.69 -8.64 -20.45
C GLY A 21 -27.99 -8.11 -19.82
N VAL A 22 -29.08 -8.05 -20.59
CA VAL A 22 -30.41 -7.63 -20.11
C VAL A 22 -31.05 -8.71 -19.23
N GLY A 23 -30.86 -10.00 -19.54
CA GLY A 23 -31.34 -11.12 -18.72
C GLY A 23 -30.69 -11.17 -17.34
N ILE A 24 -29.38 -10.89 -17.24
CA ILE A 24 -28.69 -10.73 -15.95
C ILE A 24 -29.23 -9.50 -15.19
N GLY A 25 -29.54 -8.40 -15.88
CA GLY A 25 -30.16 -7.22 -15.28
C GLY A 25 -31.57 -7.46 -14.73
N ILE A 26 -32.41 -8.23 -15.45
CA ILE A 26 -33.78 -8.54 -15.04
C ILE A 26 -33.81 -9.61 -13.94
N ALA A 27 -32.93 -10.62 -13.99
CA ALA A 27 -32.78 -11.60 -12.91
C ALA A 27 -32.31 -10.94 -11.59
N ARG A 28 -31.49 -9.87 -11.68
CA ARG A 28 -31.10 -9.03 -10.53
C ARG A 28 -32.27 -8.25 -9.93
N MET A 29 -33.21 -7.79 -10.75
CA MET A 29 -34.43 -7.12 -10.27
C MET A 29 -35.47 -8.10 -9.71
N ALA A 30 -35.60 -9.30 -10.27
CA ALA A 30 -36.60 -10.29 -9.83
C ALA A 30 -36.20 -11.06 -8.55
N MET A 31 -34.90 -11.20 -8.26
CA MET A 31 -34.39 -11.92 -7.07
C MET A 31 -34.11 -11.02 -5.85
N GLY A 32 -34.47 -9.73 -5.88
CA GLY A 32 -34.41 -8.88 -4.68
C GLY A 32 -33.01 -8.53 -4.17
N TRP A 33 -31.97 -8.62 -5.03
CA TRP A 33 -30.63 -8.11 -4.70
C TRP A 33 -30.60 -6.59 -4.89
N THR A 34 -31.19 -5.90 -3.92
CA THR A 34 -31.01 -4.46 -3.73
C THR A 34 -29.64 -4.24 -3.10
N LEU A 35 -28.86 -3.31 -3.65
CA LEU A 35 -27.81 -2.67 -2.84
C LEU A 35 -28.51 -2.05 -1.63
N PRO A 36 -27.98 -2.19 -0.40
CA PRO A 36 -28.64 -1.63 0.76
C PRO A 36 -28.67 -0.11 0.67
N THR A 37 -29.83 0.43 0.29
CA THR A 37 -30.27 1.79 0.59
C THR A 37 -30.61 1.81 2.08
N PHE A 38 -29.72 2.33 2.91
CA PHE A 38 -30.03 2.62 4.30
C PHE A 38 -30.63 4.02 4.40
N ASP A 39 -31.96 4.08 4.32
CA ASP A 39 -32.75 5.13 4.95
C ASP A 39 -33.48 4.47 6.12
N GLY A 40 -32.94 4.63 7.33
CA GLY A 40 -33.46 3.97 8.54
C GLY A 40 -32.39 3.44 9.50
N ALA A 41 -31.48 4.28 9.97
CA ALA A 41 -30.74 4.06 11.21
C ALA A 41 -30.46 5.43 11.86
N GLY A 42 -30.46 5.47 13.19
CA GLY A 42 -30.27 6.67 14.00
C GLY A 42 -28.98 7.46 13.68
N PRO A 43 -28.73 8.58 14.39
CA PRO A 43 -27.77 9.60 13.96
C PRO A 43 -26.41 8.97 13.66
N VAL A 44 -26.11 8.87 12.36
CA VAL A 44 -24.76 8.67 11.85
C VAL A 44 -23.90 9.80 12.43
N PRO A 45 -22.80 9.49 13.14
CA PRO A 45 -21.84 10.53 13.48
C PRO A 45 -21.40 11.14 12.17
N SER A 46 -21.69 12.43 12.01
CA SER A 46 -21.36 13.23 10.85
C SER A 46 -19.90 12.99 10.48
N ALA A 47 -19.69 12.30 9.35
CA ALA A 47 -18.42 12.37 8.64
C ALA A 47 -18.14 13.86 8.40
N PRO A 48 -16.99 14.40 8.85
CA PRO A 48 -16.67 15.78 8.56
C PRO A 48 -16.55 15.92 7.03
N GLY A 49 -17.38 16.79 6.46
CA GLY A 49 -17.52 16.97 5.02
C GLY A 49 -16.23 17.39 4.31
N PRO A 50 -16.21 17.29 2.97
CA PRO A 50 -15.02 17.60 2.18
C PRO A 50 -14.88 19.12 2.10
N GLY A 51 -14.01 19.67 2.94
CA GLY A 51 -13.83 21.09 3.03
C GLY A 51 -12.55 21.45 3.78
N ARG A 52 -11.62 22.06 3.03
CA ARG A 52 -10.33 22.60 3.44
C ARG A 52 -9.27 21.56 3.80
N TRP A 53 -8.15 21.68 3.09
CA TRP A 53 -6.84 21.62 3.73
C TRP A 53 -6.65 22.92 4.53
N PRO A 54 -6.75 22.91 5.87
CA PRO A 54 -6.00 23.83 6.69
C PRO A 54 -4.70 23.13 7.10
N GLY A 55 -3.57 23.81 6.90
CA GLY A 55 -2.34 23.41 7.55
C GLY A 55 -2.58 23.15 9.05
N GLY A 56 -1.95 22.10 9.56
CA GLY A 56 -1.82 21.88 11.00
C GLY A 56 -3.10 21.46 11.72
N ARG A 57 -3.59 20.25 11.44
CA ARG A 57 -4.12 19.42 12.53
C ARG A 57 -3.52 18.02 12.42
N THR A 58 -2.35 17.94 13.03
CA THR A 58 -1.70 16.73 13.49
C THR A 58 -2.74 15.71 13.98
N GLY A 59 -2.89 14.58 13.28
CA GLY A 59 -3.59 13.41 13.80
C GLY A 59 -2.99 12.96 15.14
N PRO A 60 -3.66 12.08 15.90
CA PRO A 60 -3.23 11.67 17.25
C PRO A 60 -1.80 11.08 17.31
N TRP A 61 -1.20 10.74 16.17
CA TRP A 61 0.16 10.20 16.04
C TRP A 61 1.24 11.20 15.66
N SER A 62 0.88 12.37 15.12
CA SER A 62 1.82 13.47 14.89
C SER A 62 2.26 14.17 16.19
N GLY A 63 1.73 13.72 17.33
CA GLY A 63 2.21 14.05 18.68
C GLY A 63 2.98 12.92 19.36
N MET A 64 3.21 11.76 18.71
CA MET A 64 4.26 10.83 19.16
C MET A 64 5.57 11.59 18.96
N GLY A 65 6.17 12.04 20.06
CA GLY A 65 7.22 13.05 20.06
C GLY A 65 8.49 12.63 19.33
N TRP A 66 8.51 12.76 18.01
CA TRP A 66 9.71 12.97 17.20
C TRP A 66 10.19 14.41 17.42
N GLY A 67 10.38 14.79 18.68
CA GLY A 67 10.93 16.09 19.03
C GLY A 67 12.38 16.12 18.58
N ALA A 68 12.76 17.13 17.79
CA ALA A 68 14.15 17.33 17.40
C ALA A 68 15.02 17.43 18.67
N ILE A 69 15.71 16.34 19.00
CA ILE A 69 16.80 16.38 19.98
C ILE A 69 17.94 17.12 19.27
N PRO A 70 18.56 18.15 19.87
CA PRO A 70 19.74 18.78 19.30
C PRO A 70 20.81 17.72 19.03
N GLY A 71 21.17 17.50 17.77
CA GLY A 71 22.13 16.48 17.38
C GLY A 71 22.28 16.36 15.87
N THR A 72 23.34 15.68 15.44
CA THR A 72 23.52 15.31 14.03
C THR A 72 22.57 14.16 13.71
N PRO A 73 21.74 14.26 12.67
CA PRO A 73 20.96 13.12 12.20
C PRO A 73 21.87 11.94 11.83
N LEU A 74 21.37 10.72 12.00
CA LEU A 74 22.00 9.51 11.51
C LEU A 74 22.26 9.61 10.01
N SER A 75 23.36 9.01 9.59
CA SER A 75 23.67 8.80 8.18
C SER A 75 22.71 7.79 7.53
N ASP A 76 22.70 7.79 6.20
CA ASP A 76 21.89 6.85 5.42
C ASP A 76 22.37 5.40 5.62
N GLU A 77 23.68 5.20 5.70
CA GLU A 77 24.31 3.92 5.97
C GLU A 77 23.92 3.38 7.36
N GLU A 78 23.86 4.26 8.37
CA GLU A 78 23.38 3.90 9.70
C GLU A 78 21.90 3.54 9.71
N ALA A 79 21.05 4.28 9.00
CA ALA A 79 19.63 3.97 8.87
C ALA A 79 19.40 2.61 8.22
N VAL A 80 20.12 2.30 7.13
CA VAL A 80 20.07 0.99 6.47
C VAL A 80 20.53 -0.13 7.40
N ARG A 81 21.62 0.08 8.16
CA ARG A 81 22.11 -0.90 9.13
C ARG A 81 21.06 -1.17 10.21
N ILE A 82 20.48 -0.12 10.80
CA ILE A 82 19.42 -0.26 11.82
C ILE A 82 18.20 -0.98 11.24
N ALA A 83 17.79 -0.65 10.01
CA ALA A 83 16.68 -1.32 9.36
C ALA A 83 16.92 -2.83 9.20
N ARG A 84 18.14 -3.24 8.81
CA ARG A 84 18.52 -4.65 8.74
C ARG A 84 18.52 -5.31 10.12
N ASP A 85 19.01 -4.63 11.15
CA ASP A 85 19.04 -5.15 12.53
C ASP A 85 17.62 -5.37 13.07
N VAL A 86 16.70 -4.43 12.82
CA VAL A 86 15.26 -4.56 13.17
C VAL A 86 14.64 -5.77 12.50
N ILE A 87 14.89 -5.96 11.19
CA ILE A 87 14.35 -7.10 10.44
C ILE A 87 14.94 -8.42 10.94
N ALA A 88 16.25 -8.46 11.19
CA ALA A 88 16.93 -9.65 11.71
C ALA A 88 16.39 -10.07 13.10
N ALA A 89 15.98 -9.11 13.93
CA ALA A 89 15.40 -9.37 15.25
C ALA A 89 14.06 -10.14 15.21
N TYR A 90 13.37 -10.18 14.06
CA TYR A 90 12.18 -11.04 13.87
C TYR A 90 12.53 -12.55 13.82
N GLY A 91 13.81 -12.91 13.66
CA GLY A 91 14.25 -14.31 13.64
C GLY A 91 13.72 -15.12 12.46
N ASN A 92 13.20 -14.46 11.42
CA ASN A 92 12.69 -15.09 10.21
C ASN A 92 13.69 -14.89 9.05
N PRO A 93 14.38 -15.94 8.58
CA PRO A 93 15.39 -15.82 7.53
C PRO A 93 14.80 -15.50 6.15
N ASP A 94 13.48 -15.62 5.98
CA ASP A 94 12.80 -15.26 4.74
C ASP A 94 12.60 -13.74 4.59
N LEU A 95 12.86 -12.95 5.64
CA LEU A 95 12.71 -11.50 5.57
C LEU A 95 13.96 -10.80 5.03
N GLU A 96 13.74 -9.77 4.23
CA GLU A 96 14.78 -8.88 3.72
C GLU A 96 14.36 -7.42 3.79
N LEU A 97 15.34 -6.51 3.85
CA LEU A 97 15.10 -5.10 3.67
C LEU A 97 14.75 -4.83 2.21
N ALA A 98 13.64 -4.14 1.96
CA ALA A 98 13.21 -3.82 0.61
C ALA A 98 13.40 -2.34 0.27
N GLU A 99 13.10 -1.44 1.20
CA GLU A 99 13.24 0.01 0.97
C GLU A 99 13.52 0.77 2.28
N VAL A 100 14.24 1.88 2.15
CA VAL A 100 14.42 2.91 3.18
C VAL A 100 14.26 4.27 2.52
N MET A 101 13.45 5.13 3.13
CA MET A 101 13.24 6.52 2.71
C MET A 101 13.55 7.48 3.85
N ALA A 102 14.14 8.62 3.50
CA ALA A 102 14.38 9.71 4.43
C ALA A 102 13.27 10.76 4.33
N PHE A 103 12.57 10.99 5.45
CA PHE A 103 11.72 12.16 5.67
C PHE A 103 12.43 13.11 6.65
N ASP A 104 12.02 14.37 6.75
CA ASP A 104 12.66 15.33 7.67
C ASP A 104 12.51 14.97 9.16
N ASN A 105 11.52 14.15 9.53
CA ASN A 105 11.22 13.76 10.89
C ASN A 105 11.62 12.32 11.27
N HIS A 106 11.70 11.39 10.32
CA HIS A 106 12.11 9.99 10.55
C HIS A 106 12.70 9.35 9.27
N PHE A 107 13.25 8.15 9.38
CA PHE A 107 13.39 7.26 8.24
C PHE A 107 12.21 6.29 8.22
N TYR A 108 11.66 6.02 7.05
CA TYR A 108 10.72 4.94 6.80
C TYR A 108 11.48 3.73 6.27
N ALA A 109 11.07 2.52 6.63
CA ALA A 109 11.61 1.30 6.09
C ALA A 109 10.54 0.21 5.96
N GLN A 110 10.71 -0.66 4.96
CA GLN A 110 9.83 -1.81 4.75
C GLN A 110 10.61 -3.11 4.57
N ALA A 111 10.06 -4.18 5.15
CA ALA A 111 10.56 -5.53 5.02
C ALA A 111 9.73 -6.32 4.01
N ARG A 112 10.35 -7.26 3.31
CA ARG A 112 9.71 -8.14 2.31
C ARG A 112 10.08 -9.58 2.54
N GLU A 113 9.17 -10.50 2.22
CA GLU A 113 9.48 -11.91 2.13
C GLU A 113 10.20 -12.22 0.82
N ARG A 114 11.37 -12.87 0.89
CA ARG A 114 12.13 -13.32 -0.28
C ARG A 114 11.33 -14.35 -1.08
N SER A 115 10.68 -15.29 -0.38
CA SER A 115 10.01 -16.42 -1.02
C SER A 115 8.77 -16.04 -1.83
N THR A 116 8.04 -15.02 -1.40
CA THR A 116 6.77 -14.61 -2.03
C THR A 116 6.85 -13.28 -2.76
N GLY A 117 7.90 -12.47 -2.50
CA GLY A 117 7.99 -11.08 -2.95
C GLY A 117 6.95 -10.16 -2.30
N ARG A 118 6.17 -10.65 -1.31
CA ARG A 118 5.16 -9.87 -0.62
C ARG A 118 5.78 -9.06 0.51
N TYR A 119 5.37 -7.81 0.65
CA TYR A 119 5.84 -6.99 1.76
C TYR A 119 5.27 -7.47 3.08
N ALA A 120 6.16 -7.55 4.07
CA ALA A 120 5.89 -8.14 5.37
C ALA A 120 5.34 -7.09 6.33
N PHE A 121 6.09 -6.02 6.60
CA PHE A 121 5.70 -4.95 7.50
C PHE A 121 6.51 -3.67 7.25
N GLU A 122 6.01 -2.57 7.78
CA GLU A 122 6.57 -1.23 7.68
C GLU A 122 6.94 -0.69 9.07
N PHE A 123 7.98 0.12 9.15
CA PHE A 123 8.44 0.70 10.40
C PHE A 123 9.18 2.02 10.20
N LEU A 124 9.18 2.82 11.26
CA LEU A 124 9.83 4.13 11.31
C LEU A 124 11.05 4.06 12.23
N ILE A 125 12.13 4.73 11.83
CA ILE A 125 13.37 4.85 12.61
C ILE A 125 13.60 6.32 12.93
N ASP A 126 13.81 6.62 14.21
CA ASP A 126 14.14 7.96 14.68
C ASP A 126 15.47 8.42 14.09
N ARG A 127 15.47 9.62 13.50
CA ARG A 127 16.63 10.17 12.80
C ARG A 127 17.81 10.50 13.69
N PHE A 128 17.67 10.51 15.01
CA PHE A 128 18.72 10.93 15.93
C PHE A 128 19.15 9.81 16.86
N THR A 129 18.20 9.01 17.34
CA THR A 129 18.40 7.95 18.32
C THR A 129 18.46 6.57 17.70
N GLY A 130 17.93 6.39 16.47
CA GLY A 130 17.84 5.09 15.82
C GLY A 130 16.75 4.19 16.41
N ALA A 131 15.93 4.69 17.33
CA ALA A 131 14.81 3.94 17.87
C ALA A 131 13.82 3.58 16.77
N ALA A 132 13.44 2.31 16.68
CA ALA A 132 12.55 1.80 15.65
C ALA A 132 11.17 1.44 16.24
N HIS A 133 10.12 1.82 15.51
CA HIS A 133 8.73 1.58 15.90
C HIS A 133 7.92 1.11 14.69
N PRO A 134 6.97 0.18 14.83
CA PRO A 134 6.06 -0.16 13.76
C PRO A 134 5.34 1.06 13.22
N GLU A 135 5.18 1.13 11.90
CA GLU A 135 4.47 2.25 11.30
C GLU A 135 2.99 2.24 11.73
N PRO A 136 2.43 3.40 12.16
CA PRO A 136 1.03 3.46 12.57
C PRO A 136 0.07 3.23 11.40
N GLY A 137 -1.18 2.86 11.71
CA GLY A 137 -2.23 2.73 10.69
C GLY A 137 -2.23 1.35 10.01
N PRO A 138 -2.21 1.26 8.65
CA PRO A 138 -2.38 0.01 7.90
C PRO A 138 -1.47 -1.14 8.34
N ASN A 139 -0.18 -0.87 8.57
CA ASN A 139 0.75 -1.88 9.07
C ASN A 139 0.35 -2.51 10.41
N MET A 140 -0.32 -1.74 11.27
CA MET A 140 -0.77 -2.21 12.59
C MET A 140 -2.20 -2.76 12.55
N MET A 141 -3.05 -2.19 11.70
CA MET A 141 -4.50 -2.39 11.70
C MET A 141 -5.01 -3.31 10.59
N TRP A 142 -4.36 -3.32 9.43
CA TRP A 142 -4.75 -4.08 8.24
C TRP A 142 -3.77 -5.19 7.89
N ASN A 143 -2.58 -5.21 8.50
CA ASN A 143 -1.63 -6.30 8.29
C ASN A 143 -2.07 -7.59 9.01
N ALA A 144 -2.62 -8.52 8.25
CA ALA A 144 -3.16 -9.77 8.76
C ALA A 144 -2.09 -10.76 9.26
N ARG A 145 -0.82 -10.59 8.85
CA ARG A 145 0.25 -11.55 9.16
C ARG A 145 1.23 -11.03 10.21
N TYR A 146 1.65 -9.77 10.09
CA TYR A 146 2.69 -9.15 10.92
C TYR A 146 2.16 -8.02 11.83
N GLY A 147 0.88 -7.64 11.71
CA GLY A 147 0.28 -6.58 12.52
C GLY A 147 0.10 -6.96 14.00
N MET A 148 0.07 -5.96 14.88
CA MET A 148 0.00 -6.16 16.33
C MET A 148 -1.27 -6.86 16.84
N MET A 149 -2.36 -6.83 16.07
CA MET A 149 -3.60 -7.53 16.42
C MET A 149 -3.47 -9.06 16.43
N ARG A 150 -2.36 -9.63 15.93
CA ARG A 150 -2.08 -11.07 16.00
C ARG A 150 -1.23 -11.47 17.22
N ASN A 151 -0.45 -10.55 17.79
CA ASN A 151 0.59 -10.87 18.79
C ASN A 151 0.18 -10.66 20.26
N HIS A 152 -1.01 -10.13 20.55
CA HIS A 152 -1.51 -9.95 21.93
C HIS A 152 -2.55 -11.01 22.28
N GLY A 153 -2.08 -12.26 22.39
CA GLY A 153 -2.82 -13.30 23.10
C GLY A 153 -3.00 -12.89 24.56
N MET A 154 -4.26 -12.79 25.01
CA MET A 154 -4.76 -12.98 26.40
C MET A 154 -6.16 -12.37 26.60
N MET A 155 -6.75 -11.67 25.63
CA MET A 155 -8.19 -11.36 25.62
C MET A 155 -8.83 -11.70 24.28
N GLY A 156 -9.34 -12.93 24.20
CA GLY A 156 -10.57 -13.32 23.50
C GLY A 156 -10.84 -12.77 22.10
N SER A 157 -10.79 -13.68 21.12
CA SER A 157 -11.80 -13.79 20.06
C SER A 157 -12.03 -12.56 19.15
N GLY A 158 -11.51 -12.64 17.93
CA GLY A 158 -12.41 -12.54 16.77
C GLY A 158 -12.39 -11.29 15.91
N TRP A 159 -11.54 -10.29 16.17
CA TRP A 159 -11.25 -9.28 15.16
C TRP A 159 -10.12 -9.76 14.25
N GLY A 160 -10.38 -10.84 13.52
CA GLY A 160 -9.46 -11.34 12.51
C GLY A 160 -9.32 -10.29 11.42
N VAL A 161 -8.17 -9.62 11.37
CA VAL A 161 -7.81 -8.82 10.20
C VAL A 161 -7.70 -9.78 9.02
N SER A 162 -8.61 -9.66 8.05
CA SER A 162 -8.57 -10.52 6.86
C SER A 162 -7.39 -10.12 5.98
N GLY A 163 -6.51 -11.06 5.67
CA GLY A 163 -5.41 -10.86 4.71
C GLY A 163 -5.85 -11.01 3.25
N GLU A 164 -7.16 -11.07 3.00
CA GLU A 164 -7.72 -11.28 1.67
C GLU A 164 -7.54 -10.05 0.79
N MET A 165 -7.01 -10.29 -0.41
CA MET A 165 -6.77 -9.29 -1.44
C MET A 165 -7.75 -9.53 -2.59
N ARG A 166 -8.92 -8.86 -2.54
CA ARG A 166 -9.93 -8.95 -3.61
C ARG A 166 -9.64 -8.00 -4.77
N LEU A 167 -8.91 -6.92 -4.50
CA LEU A 167 -8.48 -5.94 -5.47
C LEU A 167 -7.13 -6.33 -6.05
N SER A 168 -6.92 -6.08 -7.35
CA SER A 168 -5.61 -6.13 -7.97
C SER A 168 -4.77 -4.88 -7.61
N PRO A 169 -3.44 -4.92 -7.80
CA PRO A 169 -2.59 -3.73 -7.65
C PRO A 169 -3.08 -2.56 -8.52
N GLU A 170 -3.49 -2.81 -9.75
CA GLU A 170 -3.99 -1.79 -10.68
C GLU A 170 -5.35 -1.23 -10.25
N GLU A 171 -6.22 -2.05 -9.65
CA GLU A 171 -7.47 -1.58 -9.04
C GLU A 171 -7.20 -0.68 -7.84
N ALA A 172 -6.26 -1.07 -6.96
CA ALA A 172 -5.84 -0.25 -5.83
C ALA A 172 -5.25 1.09 -6.28
N ARG A 173 -4.40 1.09 -7.31
CA ARG A 173 -3.87 2.33 -7.93
C ARG A 173 -4.97 3.24 -8.46
N ARG A 174 -5.96 2.69 -9.18
CA ARG A 174 -7.09 3.48 -9.69
C ARG A 174 -7.92 4.10 -8.55
N ILE A 175 -8.17 3.34 -7.49
CA ILE A 175 -8.89 3.82 -6.30
C ILE A 175 -8.11 4.95 -5.62
N ALA A 176 -6.81 4.76 -5.42
CA ALA A 176 -5.94 5.77 -4.83
C ALA A 176 -5.85 7.04 -5.69
N GLN A 177 -5.70 6.91 -7.02
CA GLN A 177 -5.69 8.07 -7.92
C GLN A 177 -7.01 8.85 -7.85
N ALA A 178 -8.16 8.15 -7.91
CA ALA A 178 -9.47 8.80 -7.82
C ALA A 178 -9.66 9.55 -6.49
N TYR A 179 -9.09 9.03 -5.39
CA TYR A 179 -9.05 9.74 -4.11
C TYR A 179 -8.19 11.00 -4.19
N LEU A 180 -6.97 10.92 -4.76
CA LEU A 180 -6.06 12.05 -4.89
C LEU A 180 -6.59 13.15 -5.81
N ASP A 181 -7.31 12.81 -6.87
CA ASP A 181 -7.91 13.79 -7.78
C ASP A 181 -8.82 14.80 -7.04
N SER A 182 -9.47 14.34 -5.97
CA SER A 182 -10.31 15.17 -5.10
C SER A 182 -9.54 15.74 -3.91
N ALA A 183 -8.78 14.89 -3.21
CA ALA A 183 -8.14 15.25 -1.95
C ALA A 183 -6.87 16.07 -2.13
N MET A 184 -6.11 15.86 -3.21
CA MET A 184 -4.83 16.52 -3.47
C MET A 184 -4.66 16.77 -4.99
N PRO A 185 -5.41 17.72 -5.58
CA PRO A 185 -5.36 17.99 -7.01
C PRO A 185 -3.93 18.23 -7.53
N GLY A 186 -3.62 17.61 -8.68
CA GLY A 186 -2.29 17.67 -9.30
C GLY A 186 -1.26 16.69 -8.71
N ALA A 187 -1.63 15.87 -7.73
CA ALA A 187 -0.83 14.71 -7.32
C ALA A 187 -1.25 13.45 -8.10
N THR A 188 -0.31 12.53 -8.26
CA THR A 188 -0.54 11.22 -8.86
C THR A 188 -0.07 10.11 -7.94
N VAL A 189 -0.57 8.89 -8.12
CA VAL A 189 0.01 7.70 -7.48
C VAL A 189 1.17 7.16 -8.30
N ASP A 190 2.12 6.52 -7.63
CA ASP A 190 3.21 5.80 -8.30
C ASP A 190 2.71 4.65 -9.20
N GLU A 191 3.58 4.16 -10.07
CA GLU A 191 3.38 3.02 -10.94
C GLU A 191 3.26 1.70 -10.18
N GLU A 192 3.95 1.61 -9.05
CA GLU A 192 3.97 0.43 -8.20
C GLU A 192 2.96 0.55 -7.05
N ALA A 193 2.40 -0.59 -6.65
CA ALA A 193 1.56 -0.73 -5.47
C ALA A 193 2.03 -1.93 -4.67
N ASP A 194 2.74 -1.67 -3.59
CA ASP A 194 3.42 -2.67 -2.79
C ASP A 194 2.40 -3.54 -2.06
N PRO A 195 2.29 -4.85 -2.37
CA PRO A 195 1.31 -5.71 -1.74
C PRO A 195 1.78 -6.15 -0.36
N PHE A 196 1.04 -5.75 0.67
CA PHE A 196 1.15 -6.28 2.02
C PHE A 196 0.06 -7.34 2.28
N TYR A 197 0.05 -7.92 3.47
CA TYR A 197 -0.99 -8.86 3.89
C TYR A 197 -2.26 -8.12 4.32
N GLY A 198 -3.11 -7.75 3.36
CA GLY A 198 -4.43 -7.12 3.61
C GLY A 198 -4.57 -5.72 3.02
N TYR A 199 -3.49 -5.12 2.51
CA TYR A 199 -3.48 -3.77 1.94
C TYR A 199 -2.36 -3.59 0.92
N TYR A 200 -2.40 -2.47 0.22
CA TYR A 200 -1.33 -1.95 -0.64
C TYR A 200 -0.79 -0.66 -0.04
N THR A 201 0.51 -0.42 -0.16
CA THR A 201 1.12 0.91 0.07
C THR A 201 1.58 1.48 -1.26
N LEU A 202 1.40 2.79 -1.44
CA LEU A 202 1.74 3.53 -2.64
C LEU A 202 2.38 4.86 -2.28
N HIS A 203 3.37 5.28 -3.06
CA HIS A 203 3.88 6.65 -2.98
C HIS A 203 2.93 7.61 -3.70
N ILE A 204 2.85 8.83 -3.16
CA ILE A 204 2.16 9.97 -3.76
C ILE A 204 3.22 10.83 -4.45
N LEU A 205 3.01 11.11 -5.73
CA LEU A 205 3.91 11.89 -6.56
C LEU A 205 3.32 13.27 -6.88
N ARG A 206 4.20 14.26 -7.01
CA ARG A 206 3.92 15.54 -7.66
C ARG A 206 5.09 15.89 -8.56
N ASP A 207 4.80 16.17 -9.83
CA ASP A 207 5.82 16.41 -10.86
C ASP A 207 6.88 15.28 -10.91
N GLY A 208 6.44 14.03 -10.73
CA GLY A 208 7.31 12.85 -10.70
C GLY A 208 8.16 12.67 -9.45
N ARG A 209 7.93 13.45 -8.38
CA ARG A 209 8.67 13.35 -7.11
C ARG A 209 7.77 12.91 -5.97
N ILE A 210 8.30 12.06 -5.09
CA ILE A 210 7.60 11.62 -3.87
C ILE A 210 7.31 12.83 -2.98
N VAL A 211 6.05 12.97 -2.57
CA VAL A 211 5.57 14.01 -1.64
C VAL A 211 4.81 13.43 -0.44
N GLY A 212 4.64 12.11 -0.39
CA GLY A 212 3.94 11.43 0.69
C GLY A 212 3.60 10.00 0.30
N MET A 213 2.78 9.36 1.13
CA MET A 213 2.37 7.98 0.94
C MET A 213 0.91 7.79 1.36
N LEU A 214 0.29 6.74 0.83
CA LEU A 214 -1.01 6.27 1.26
C LEU A 214 -1.07 4.75 1.17
N SER A 215 -2.05 4.17 1.83
CA SER A 215 -2.42 2.77 1.63
C SER A 215 -3.85 2.61 1.14
N VAL A 216 -4.12 1.49 0.47
CA VAL A 216 -5.45 1.05 0.06
C VAL A 216 -5.72 -0.33 0.65
N HIS A 217 -6.82 -0.48 1.39
CA HIS A 217 -7.21 -1.78 1.92
C HIS A 217 -7.53 -2.76 0.76
N GLY A 218 -6.88 -3.92 0.76
CA GLY A 218 -6.84 -4.84 -0.39
C GLY A 218 -8.14 -5.54 -0.73
N SER A 219 -9.13 -5.53 0.17
CA SER A 219 -10.49 -6.00 -0.11
C SER A 219 -11.56 -4.90 -0.28
N THR A 220 -11.52 -3.84 0.51
CA THR A 220 -12.62 -2.85 0.58
C THR A 220 -12.35 -1.59 -0.25
N GLY A 221 -11.10 -1.35 -0.66
CA GLY A 221 -10.72 -0.11 -1.34
C GLY A 221 -10.64 1.11 -0.42
N GLN A 222 -10.73 0.93 0.90
CA GLN A 222 -10.57 2.04 1.85
C GLN A 222 -9.18 2.67 1.70
N VAL A 223 -9.12 3.98 1.49
CA VAL A 223 -7.87 4.74 1.37
C VAL A 223 -7.46 5.31 2.72
N TRP A 224 -6.17 5.22 3.05
CA TRP A 224 -5.57 5.79 4.26
C TRP A 224 -4.33 6.60 3.90
N VAL A 225 -4.41 7.93 3.98
CA VAL A 225 -3.25 8.80 3.75
C VAL A 225 -2.33 8.79 4.96
N HIS A 226 -1.02 8.62 4.73
CA HIS A 226 -0.02 8.60 5.79
C HIS A 226 0.36 10.03 6.18
N THR A 227 -0.31 10.55 7.19
CA THR A 227 -0.19 11.95 7.63
C THR A 227 0.93 12.21 8.64
N TRP A 228 1.67 11.16 9.04
CA TRP A 228 2.76 11.24 10.02
C TRP A 228 4.12 11.47 9.38
N HIS A 229 4.30 11.22 8.08
CA HIS A 229 5.53 11.60 7.38
C HIS A 229 5.63 13.11 7.27
N GLY A 230 6.82 13.63 7.50
CA GLY A 230 7.15 15.01 7.19
C GLY A 230 7.52 15.18 5.72
N SER A 231 8.39 16.13 5.42
CA SER A 231 8.82 16.38 4.03
C SER A 231 9.71 15.24 3.56
N PHE A 232 9.40 14.66 2.39
CA PHE A 232 10.30 13.71 1.74
C PHE A 232 11.63 14.38 1.40
N LEU A 233 12.73 13.71 1.73
CA LEU A 233 14.08 14.20 1.44
C LEU A 233 14.71 13.44 0.28
N ARG A 234 14.72 12.10 0.35
CA ARG A 234 15.34 11.22 -0.66
C ARG A 234 15.05 9.74 -0.37
N MET A 235 15.27 8.92 -1.38
CA MET A 235 15.48 7.48 -1.21
C MET A 235 16.86 7.22 -0.60
N VAL A 236 16.91 6.20 0.26
CA VAL A 236 18.13 5.77 0.96
C VAL A 236 18.53 4.37 0.54
N TYR A 237 17.55 3.49 0.37
CA TYR A 237 17.74 2.11 -0.08
C TYR A 237 16.46 1.61 -0.76
N GLY A 238 16.58 0.63 -1.64
CA GLY A 238 15.44 0.09 -2.39
C GLY A 238 15.27 0.75 -3.74
N HIS A 239 14.11 0.55 -4.36
CA HIS A 239 13.90 0.97 -5.73
C HIS A 239 13.61 2.47 -5.83
N GLU A 240 14.47 3.18 -6.56
CA GLU A 240 14.05 4.29 -7.43
C GLU A 240 14.33 3.89 -8.90
N GLY A 241 14.31 2.58 -9.18
CA GLY A 241 15.11 1.90 -10.22
C GLY A 241 16.51 1.60 -9.69
N GLU A 242 17.01 0.37 -9.81
CA GLU A 242 18.28 -0.07 -9.23
C GLU A 242 19.44 0.94 -9.47
N HIS A 243 20.22 1.23 -8.42
CA HIS A 243 21.54 1.91 -8.42
C HIS A 243 21.61 3.43 -8.24
N GLY A 244 21.91 3.83 -6.99
CA GLY A 244 22.96 4.81 -6.71
C GLY A 244 24.09 4.09 -5.96
N SER A 245 25.32 4.16 -6.45
CA SER A 245 26.48 3.38 -6.01
C SER A 245 26.82 3.53 -4.51
N PHE A 246 26.91 2.40 -3.80
CA PHE A 246 27.87 2.25 -2.70
C PHE A 246 28.74 1.03 -2.97
N GLY A 247 30.04 1.28 -3.13
CA GLY A 247 31.05 0.26 -3.36
C GLY A 247 31.22 -0.67 -2.16
N GLY A 248 31.44 -1.95 -2.46
CA GLY A 248 31.76 -2.98 -1.49
C GLY A 248 31.53 -4.35 -2.11
N ASP A 249 32.62 -4.99 -2.52
CA ASP A 249 32.68 -6.28 -3.21
C ASP A 249 31.81 -7.37 -2.56
N GLY A 250 31.10 -8.14 -3.39
CA GLY A 250 30.23 -9.21 -2.90
C GLY A 250 29.65 -10.11 -4.00
N ALA A 251 30.53 -10.72 -4.80
CA ALA A 251 30.32 -11.99 -5.52
C ALA A 251 28.92 -12.29 -6.12
N ALA A 252 28.67 -11.79 -7.33
CA ALA A 252 27.69 -12.40 -8.22
C ALA A 252 28.26 -13.72 -8.77
N LEU A 253 27.79 -14.85 -8.23
CA LEU A 253 28.01 -16.17 -8.81
C LEU A 253 27.20 -16.29 -10.11
N ALA A 254 27.89 -16.15 -11.24
CA ALA A 254 27.34 -16.43 -12.56
C ALA A 254 27.06 -17.95 -12.69
N PHE A 255 25.79 -18.32 -12.74
CA PHE A 255 25.35 -19.62 -13.25
C PHE A 255 25.45 -19.60 -14.78
N LEU A 256 26.56 -20.14 -15.31
CA LEU A 256 26.68 -20.49 -16.73
C LEU A 256 26.03 -21.85 -16.97
N SER A 257 24.86 -21.85 -17.59
CA SER A 257 24.28 -23.04 -18.21
C SER A 257 25.13 -23.46 -19.41
N ILE A 258 25.77 -24.62 -19.29
CA ILE A 258 26.34 -25.37 -20.42
C ILE A 258 25.19 -26.17 -21.05
N ILE A 259 24.86 -25.91 -22.31
CA ILE A 259 24.34 -26.86 -23.33
C ILE A 259 24.62 -26.24 -24.71
N SER A 260 25.57 -26.83 -25.45
CA SER A 260 25.41 -27.33 -26.84
C SER A 260 26.75 -27.40 -27.57
N LEU A 261 27.00 -28.61 -28.12
CA LEU A 261 28.07 -29.10 -29.02
C LEU A 261 29.38 -29.52 -28.35
#